data_AF-A0A7C2LFG9-F1
#
_entry.id   AF-A0A7C2LFG9-F1
#
_cell.length_a   1.000
_cell.length_b   1.000
_cell.length_c   1.000
_cell.angle_alpha   90.00
_cell.angle_beta   90.00
_cell.angle_gamma   90.00
#
_symmetry.space_group_name_H-M   'P 1'
#
loop_
_entity.id
_entity.type
_entity.pdbx_description
1 polymer ?
#
loop_
_entity_poly.entity_id
_entity_poly.type
_entity_poly.pdbx_seq_one_letter_code
_entity_poly.pdbx_strand_id
1 'polypeptide(L)'
;MRSATIIPQPLAVAIAHKKTSCVVVESGHGNTQFAPISRAPIRGAVVALNRGGSDANAIMAEILKDAGYGDLAAEETLVRKVKENLGLLPADLDSAISFAKNNPEAVRAVYAVPGTRLKIDLAENSWARFLVGEYVFNPNHEIFQSYFKRGMPRPRDTKVGDVLFYGMLDMAEAITTAVEKCPVELQPLLYSQILLSGGNFSWNVPEKLKGICVDSATKIKRMMKEKGIENVNVVMASEPQYSVWRGCIVYGYAVPASYSWSWEKMEGWMNFY
;
A
#
# COMPACT_ATOMS: atom_id res chain seq x y z
N MET A 1 -18.08 -11.21 32.27
CA MET A 1 -18.80 -10.31 31.34
C MET A 1 -18.21 -10.50 29.96
N ARG A 2 -19.03 -10.73 28.94
CA ARG A 2 -18.57 -10.73 27.55
C ARG A 2 -18.82 -9.33 26.99
N SER A 3 -17.76 -8.68 26.52
CA SER A 3 -17.84 -7.36 25.89
C SER A 3 -17.06 -7.36 24.58
N ALA A 4 -17.43 -6.48 23.67
CA ALA A 4 -16.67 -6.22 22.44
C ALA A 4 -16.51 -4.72 22.23
N THR A 5 -15.49 -4.35 21.48
CA THR A 5 -15.26 -2.98 21.01
C THR A 5 -14.78 -3.02 19.57
N ILE A 6 -14.93 -1.92 18.85
CA ILE A 6 -14.51 -1.78 17.46
C ILE A 6 -13.69 -0.50 17.36
N ILE A 7 -12.58 -0.56 16.63
CA ILE A 7 -11.77 0.62 16.30
C ILE A 7 -11.42 0.65 14.81
N PRO A 8 -11.27 1.84 14.22
CA PRO A 8 -10.74 1.98 12.87
C PRO A 8 -9.31 1.42 12.77
N GLN A 9 -9.02 0.69 11.69
CA GLN A 9 -7.67 0.15 11.44
C GLN A 9 -6.57 1.22 11.50
N PRO A 10 -6.73 2.42 10.88
CA PRO A 10 -5.69 3.43 10.96
C PRO A 10 -5.42 3.95 12.38
N LEU A 11 -6.47 4.02 13.22
CA LEU A 11 -6.31 4.40 14.63
C LEU A 11 -5.54 3.32 15.40
N ALA A 12 -5.85 2.04 15.15
CA ALA A 12 -5.12 0.93 15.74
C ALA A 12 -3.61 1.01 15.42
N VAL A 13 -3.27 1.28 14.16
CA VAL A 13 -1.87 1.47 13.74
C VAL A 13 -1.21 2.62 14.50
N ALA A 14 -1.84 3.80 14.57
CA ALA A 14 -1.28 4.92 15.30
C ALA A 14 -1.04 4.61 16.79
N ILE A 15 -1.98 3.91 17.43
CA ILE A 15 -1.85 3.45 18.82
C ILE A 15 -0.66 2.49 18.98
N ALA A 16 -0.54 1.50 18.09
CA ALA A 16 0.56 0.53 18.13
C ALA A 16 1.94 1.20 18.08
N HIS A 17 2.04 2.31 17.35
CA HIS A 17 3.27 3.08 17.16
C HIS A 17 3.38 4.31 18.08
N LYS A 18 2.47 4.46 19.05
CA LYS A 18 2.44 5.57 20.03
C LYS A 18 2.46 6.94 19.35
N LYS A 19 1.77 7.08 18.21
CA LYS A 19 1.66 8.32 17.44
C LYS A 19 0.31 8.98 17.73
N THR A 20 0.36 10.17 18.33
CA THR A 20 -0.86 10.96 18.58
C THR A 20 -1.22 11.86 17.41
N SER A 21 -0.26 12.24 16.56
CA SER A 21 -0.48 13.07 15.38
C SER A 21 0.36 12.57 14.22
N CYS A 22 -0.29 12.09 13.16
CA CYS A 22 0.37 11.54 11.97
C CYS A 22 -0.64 11.32 10.83
N VAL A 23 -0.17 11.09 9.62
CA VAL A 23 -0.97 10.45 8.56
C VAL A 23 -0.66 8.96 8.58
N VAL A 24 -1.65 8.13 8.89
CA VAL A 24 -1.52 6.69 8.70
C VAL A 24 -1.92 6.34 7.27
N VAL A 25 -1.03 5.66 6.57
CA VAL A 25 -1.31 5.04 5.28
C VAL A 25 -1.34 3.54 5.49
N GLU A 26 -2.54 2.95 5.47
CA GLU A 26 -2.75 1.51 5.64
C GLU A 26 -3.09 0.89 4.28
N SER A 27 -2.19 0.07 3.74
CA SER A 27 -2.36 -0.57 2.44
C SER A 27 -2.54 -2.09 2.59
N GLY A 28 -3.79 -2.52 2.41
CA GLY A 28 -4.20 -3.92 2.51
C GLY A 28 -4.24 -4.63 1.16
N HIS A 29 -4.98 -5.75 1.12
CA HIS A 29 -5.15 -6.51 -0.11
C HIS A 29 -6.00 -5.77 -1.15
N GLY A 30 -7.18 -5.27 -0.78
CA GLY A 30 -8.13 -4.69 -1.75
C GLY A 30 -8.18 -3.16 -1.81
N ASN A 31 -7.67 -2.45 -0.80
CA ASN A 31 -7.70 -0.98 -0.78
C ASN A 31 -6.54 -0.41 0.04
N THR A 32 -6.33 0.90 -0.11
CA THR A 32 -5.37 1.68 0.70
C THR A 32 -6.09 2.88 1.31
N GLN A 33 -5.92 3.09 2.61
CA GLN A 33 -6.53 4.17 3.37
C GLN A 33 -5.49 5.18 3.83
N PHE A 34 -5.82 6.47 3.72
CA PHE A 34 -5.01 7.61 4.09
C PHE A 34 -5.77 8.39 5.15
N ALA A 35 -5.37 8.23 6.40
CA ALA A 35 -6.10 8.77 7.54
C ALA A 35 -5.21 9.74 8.34
N PRO A 36 -5.45 11.05 8.23
CA PRO A 36 -4.89 12.03 9.16
C PRO A 36 -5.43 11.79 10.56
N ILE A 37 -4.53 11.76 11.54
CA ILE A 37 -4.81 11.53 12.95
C ILE A 37 -4.30 12.73 13.73
N SER A 38 -5.15 13.27 14.59
CA SER A 38 -4.79 14.22 15.63
C SER A 38 -5.57 13.87 16.90
N ARG A 39 -4.95 13.07 17.77
CA ARG A 39 -5.52 12.32 18.90
C ARG A 39 -6.57 11.27 18.50
N ALA A 40 -7.38 11.54 17.48
CA ALA A 40 -8.32 10.64 16.83
C ALA A 40 -8.27 10.84 15.30
N PRO A 41 -8.82 9.92 14.49
CA PRO A 41 -8.91 10.10 13.04
C PRO A 41 -9.78 11.31 12.68
N ILE A 42 -9.28 12.16 11.78
CA ILE A 42 -10.03 13.27 11.23
C ILE A 42 -10.92 12.71 10.11
N ARG A 43 -12.12 12.25 10.48
CA ARG A 43 -13.00 11.45 9.59
C ARG A 43 -13.27 12.09 8.23
N GLY A 44 -13.55 13.39 8.20
CA GLY A 44 -13.81 14.13 6.96
C GLY A 44 -12.59 14.26 6.03
N ALA A 45 -11.39 14.02 6.56
CA ALA A 45 -10.13 14.10 5.84
C ALA A 45 -9.62 12.74 5.33
N VAL A 46 -10.29 11.63 5.66
CA VAL A 46 -9.90 10.30 5.20
C VAL A 46 -10.06 10.20 3.68
N VAL A 47 -9.01 9.71 3.02
CA VAL A 47 -9.01 9.38 1.58
C VAL A 47 -8.79 7.88 1.45
N ALA A 48 -9.45 7.26 0.48
CA ALA A 48 -9.30 5.83 0.20
C ALA A 48 -9.05 5.61 -1.29
N LEU A 49 -8.17 4.67 -1.59
CA LEU A 49 -7.90 4.20 -2.95
C LEU A 49 -8.51 2.83 -3.14
N ASN A 50 -9.17 2.62 -4.28
CA ASN A 50 -9.62 1.30 -4.74
C ASN A 50 -8.45 0.51 -5.36
N ARG A 51 -7.32 0.46 -4.64
CA ARG A 51 -6.10 -0.23 -5.04
C ARG A 51 -5.35 -0.78 -3.83
N GLY A 52 -4.80 -1.97 -3.97
CA GLY A 52 -3.98 -2.64 -2.96
C GLY A 52 -3.13 -3.78 -3.53
N GLY A 53 -2.85 -4.77 -2.70
CA GLY A 53 -2.08 -5.95 -3.11
C GLY A 53 -2.74 -6.84 -4.17
N SER A 54 -4.05 -6.75 -4.38
CA SER A 54 -4.78 -7.40 -5.48
C SER A 54 -4.40 -6.83 -6.83
N ASP A 55 -4.18 -5.51 -6.92
CA ASP A 55 -3.79 -4.82 -8.15
C ASP A 55 -2.37 -5.20 -8.57
N ALA A 56 -1.47 -5.33 -7.59
CA ALA A 56 -0.14 -5.88 -7.82
C ALA A 56 -0.17 -7.35 -8.28
N ASN A 57 -1.15 -8.15 -7.80
CA ASN A 57 -1.36 -9.51 -8.32
C ASN A 57 -1.87 -9.45 -9.77
N ALA A 58 -2.80 -8.56 -10.09
CA ALA A 58 -3.39 -8.44 -11.42
C ALA A 58 -2.32 -8.11 -12.48
N ILE A 59 -1.44 -7.15 -12.21
CA ILE A 59 -0.34 -6.83 -13.14
C ILE A 59 0.67 -7.99 -13.22
N MET A 60 0.97 -8.67 -12.11
CA MET A 60 1.85 -9.85 -12.13
C MET A 60 1.26 -11.00 -12.95
N ALA A 61 -0.05 -11.20 -12.90
CA ALA A 61 -0.73 -12.20 -13.73
C ALA A 61 -0.57 -11.90 -15.23
N GLU A 62 -0.68 -10.63 -15.64
CA GLU A 62 -0.41 -10.24 -17.03
C GLU A 62 1.05 -10.42 -17.42
N ILE A 63 2.00 -10.09 -16.53
CA ILE A 63 3.43 -10.33 -16.76
C ILE A 63 3.73 -11.82 -16.92
N LEU A 64 3.09 -12.68 -16.14
CA LEU A 64 3.22 -14.14 -16.28
C LEU A 64 2.68 -14.64 -17.62
N LYS A 65 1.54 -14.12 -18.08
CA LYS A 65 1.01 -14.44 -19.42
C LYS A 65 2.00 -14.03 -20.51
N ASP A 66 2.58 -12.83 -20.41
CA ASP A 66 3.57 -12.32 -21.36
C ASP A 66 4.85 -13.16 -21.38
N ALA A 67 5.23 -13.75 -20.25
CA ALA A 67 6.37 -14.64 -20.11
C ALA A 67 6.06 -16.12 -20.45
N GLY A 68 4.89 -16.42 -21.02
CA GLY A 68 4.51 -17.78 -21.43
C GLY A 68 3.98 -18.67 -20.31
N TYR A 69 3.72 -18.12 -19.12
CA TYR A 69 3.14 -18.82 -17.97
C TYR A 69 1.62 -18.57 -17.84
N GLY A 70 0.91 -18.50 -18.97
CA GLY A 70 -0.52 -18.16 -19.02
C GLY A 70 -1.40 -19.10 -18.19
N ASP A 71 -1.15 -20.41 -18.26
CA ASP A 71 -1.90 -21.42 -17.51
C ASP A 71 -1.73 -21.24 -15.99
N LEU A 72 -0.54 -20.81 -15.56
CA LEU A 72 -0.21 -20.56 -14.16
C LEU A 72 -0.74 -19.22 -13.64
N ALA A 73 -1.03 -18.27 -14.53
CA ALA A 73 -1.53 -16.95 -14.18
C ALA A 73 -2.98 -16.98 -13.62
N ALA A 74 -3.70 -18.10 -13.79
CA ALA A 74 -5.01 -18.32 -13.17
C ALA A 74 -4.90 -18.75 -11.69
N GLU A 75 -3.74 -19.23 -11.24
CA GLU A 75 -3.53 -19.68 -9.86
C GLU A 75 -3.17 -18.50 -8.94
N GLU A 76 -4.18 -17.88 -8.32
CA GLU A 76 -4.02 -16.68 -7.48
C GLU A 76 -2.93 -16.82 -6.41
N THR A 77 -2.83 -18.00 -5.78
CA THR A 77 -1.81 -18.25 -4.73
C THR A 77 -0.40 -18.25 -5.31
N LEU A 78 -0.21 -18.78 -6.51
CA LEU A 78 1.08 -18.79 -7.20
C LEU A 78 1.43 -17.38 -7.65
N VAL A 79 0.50 -16.66 -8.29
CA VAL A 79 0.68 -15.25 -8.70
C VAL A 79 1.10 -14.39 -7.52
N ARG A 80 0.44 -14.54 -6.37
CA ARG A 80 0.81 -13.82 -5.14
C ARG A 80 2.24 -14.13 -4.70
N LYS A 81 2.64 -15.41 -4.67
CA LYS A 81 4.00 -15.80 -4.29
C LYS A 81 5.05 -15.27 -5.27
N VAL A 82 4.78 -15.32 -6.58
CA VAL A 82 5.66 -14.76 -7.61
C VAL A 82 5.79 -13.25 -7.41
N LYS A 83 4.67 -12.54 -7.21
CA LYS A 83 4.67 -11.11 -6.91
C LYS A 83 5.53 -10.79 -5.69
N GLU A 84 5.34 -11.48 -4.58
CA GLU A 84 6.08 -11.23 -3.32
C GLU A 84 7.58 -11.49 -3.45
N ASN A 85 8.00 -12.39 -4.34
CA ASN A 85 9.41 -12.74 -4.53
C ASN A 85 10.09 -11.97 -5.67
N LEU A 86 9.36 -11.63 -6.74
CA LEU A 86 9.90 -11.03 -7.95
C LEU A 86 9.52 -9.57 -8.11
N GLY A 87 8.41 -9.09 -7.55
CA GLY A 87 7.97 -7.70 -7.70
C GLY A 87 8.99 -6.70 -7.17
N LEU A 88 9.13 -5.57 -7.87
CA LEU A 88 10.05 -4.48 -7.53
C LEU A 88 9.30 -3.15 -7.51
N LEU A 89 9.78 -2.23 -6.68
CA LEU A 89 9.31 -0.85 -6.64
C LEU A 89 10.41 0.08 -7.16
N PRO A 90 10.24 0.70 -8.34
CA PRO A 90 11.25 1.58 -8.92
C PRO A 90 11.25 2.95 -8.23
N ALA A 91 12.43 3.56 -8.12
CA ALA A 91 12.54 4.98 -7.74
C ALA A 91 11.87 5.86 -8.80
N ASP A 92 12.16 5.56 -10.06
CA ASP A 92 11.66 6.20 -11.27
C ASP A 92 11.36 5.11 -12.30
N LEU A 93 10.15 5.06 -12.84
CA LEU A 93 9.76 3.94 -13.69
C LEU A 93 10.52 3.94 -15.02
N ASP A 94 10.60 5.08 -15.71
CA ASP A 94 11.27 5.18 -17.01
C ASP A 94 12.77 4.86 -16.92
N SER A 95 13.45 5.43 -15.93
CA SER A 95 14.87 5.15 -15.69
C SER A 95 15.11 3.69 -15.35
N ALA A 96 14.23 3.07 -14.55
CA ALA A 96 14.33 1.66 -14.19
C ALA A 96 14.12 0.73 -15.39
N ILE A 97 13.14 1.04 -16.25
CA ILE A 97 12.91 0.29 -17.49
C ILE A 97 14.10 0.43 -18.44
N SER A 98 14.62 1.64 -18.61
CA SER A 98 15.81 1.90 -19.43
C SER A 98 17.02 1.12 -18.93
N PHE A 99 17.27 1.16 -17.62
CA PHE A 99 18.34 0.38 -17.00
C PHE A 99 18.15 -1.13 -17.24
N ALA A 100 16.95 -1.65 -17.04
CA ALA A 100 16.66 -3.08 -17.20
C ALA A 100 16.86 -3.56 -18.65
N LYS A 101 16.47 -2.76 -19.64
CA LYS A 101 16.66 -3.08 -21.06
C LYS A 101 18.14 -3.12 -21.44
N ASN A 102 18.95 -2.23 -20.88
CA ASN A 102 20.40 -2.20 -21.12
C ASN A 102 21.17 -3.24 -20.28
N ASN A 103 20.58 -3.72 -19.18
CA ASN A 103 21.22 -4.64 -18.22
C ASN A 103 20.27 -5.79 -17.83
N PRO A 104 19.80 -6.63 -18.79
CA PRO A 104 18.77 -7.63 -18.54
C PRO A 104 19.17 -8.63 -17.45
N GLU A 105 20.41 -9.09 -17.46
CA GLU A 105 20.93 -10.05 -16.46
C GLU A 105 21.02 -9.47 -15.04
N ALA A 106 21.13 -8.14 -14.89
CA ALA A 106 21.12 -7.51 -13.58
C ALA A 106 19.74 -7.54 -12.91
N VAL A 107 18.68 -7.54 -13.73
CA VAL A 107 17.27 -7.51 -13.28
C VAL A 107 16.62 -8.89 -13.40
N ARG A 108 17.23 -9.86 -14.09
CA ARG A 108 16.71 -11.23 -14.18
C ARG A 108 16.64 -11.88 -12.80
N ALA A 109 15.50 -12.52 -12.53
CA ALA A 109 15.30 -13.30 -11.31
C ALA A 109 14.38 -14.48 -11.58
N VAL A 110 14.64 -15.58 -10.88
CA VAL A 110 13.91 -16.83 -11.01
C VAL A 110 13.25 -17.15 -9.68
N TYR A 111 11.97 -17.44 -9.70
CA TYR A 111 11.25 -17.96 -8.55
C TYR A 111 11.08 -19.47 -8.68
N ALA A 112 11.71 -20.23 -7.79
CA ALA A 112 11.53 -21.67 -7.69
C ALA A 112 10.33 -21.98 -6.78
N VAL A 113 9.33 -22.70 -7.29
CA VAL A 113 8.13 -23.03 -6.51
C VAL A 113 8.48 -24.12 -5.50
N PRO A 114 8.40 -23.85 -4.18
CA PRO A 114 8.82 -24.79 -3.15
C PRO A 114 8.10 -26.14 -3.25
N GLY A 115 8.85 -27.23 -3.08
CA GLY A 115 8.30 -28.59 -3.13
C GLY A 115 8.01 -29.12 -4.55
N THR A 116 8.37 -28.37 -5.59
CA THR A 116 8.17 -28.78 -6.99
C THR A 116 9.44 -28.58 -7.81
N ARG A 117 9.44 -29.05 -9.06
CA ARG A 117 10.50 -28.76 -10.05
C ARG A 117 10.24 -27.47 -10.84
N LEU A 118 9.10 -26.80 -10.61
CA LEU A 118 8.67 -25.64 -11.37
C LEU A 118 9.53 -24.42 -11.00
N LYS A 119 10.04 -23.75 -12.03
CA LYS A 119 10.78 -22.48 -11.94
C LYS A 119 10.15 -21.48 -12.88
N ILE A 120 9.87 -20.29 -12.36
CA ILE A 120 9.33 -19.16 -13.10
C ILE A 120 10.48 -18.19 -13.34
N ASP A 121 10.89 -18.07 -14.59
CA ASP A 121 11.92 -17.14 -15.06
C ASP A 121 11.29 -16.17 -16.05
N LEU A 122 11.29 -14.88 -15.71
CA LEU A 122 10.69 -13.86 -16.57
C LEU A 122 11.55 -13.53 -17.79
N ALA A 123 12.81 -14.01 -17.84
CA ALA A 123 13.73 -13.84 -18.97
C ALA A 123 13.75 -12.39 -19.48
N GLU A 124 13.47 -12.15 -20.76
CA GLU A 124 13.40 -10.83 -21.39
C GLU A 124 12.35 -9.90 -20.78
N ASN A 125 11.32 -10.43 -20.12
CA ASN A 125 10.28 -9.66 -19.43
C ASN A 125 10.65 -9.26 -18.00
N SER A 126 11.90 -9.51 -17.56
CA SER A 126 12.36 -9.16 -16.21
C SER A 126 12.27 -7.66 -15.89
N TRP A 127 12.27 -6.78 -16.90
CA TRP A 127 12.02 -5.35 -16.69
C TRP A 127 10.61 -5.07 -16.14
N ALA A 128 9.63 -5.92 -16.44
CA ALA A 128 8.24 -5.71 -16.03
C ALA A 128 8.04 -5.90 -14.52
N ARG A 129 9.02 -6.46 -13.81
CA ARG A 129 9.06 -6.54 -12.34
C ARG A 129 8.83 -5.18 -11.66
N PHE A 130 9.29 -4.09 -12.28
CA PHE A 130 9.11 -2.72 -11.80
C PHE A 130 7.67 -2.21 -11.92
N LEU A 131 6.89 -2.73 -12.86
CA LEU A 131 5.48 -2.36 -13.03
C LEU A 131 4.64 -2.77 -11.83
N VAL A 132 5.05 -3.85 -11.16
CA VAL A 132 4.30 -4.47 -10.07
C VAL A 132 4.14 -3.53 -8.89
N GLY A 133 5.25 -2.94 -8.42
CA GLY A 133 5.22 -1.93 -7.38
C GLY A 133 4.65 -0.61 -7.90
N GLU A 134 5.08 -0.16 -9.09
CA GLU A 134 4.65 1.14 -9.60
C GLU A 134 3.13 1.24 -9.76
N TYR A 135 2.46 0.19 -10.25
CA TYR A 135 1.02 0.19 -10.48
C TYR A 135 0.20 0.47 -9.22
N VAL A 136 0.68 0.02 -8.06
CA VAL A 136 0.05 0.27 -6.76
C VAL A 136 0.21 1.75 -6.37
N PHE A 137 1.42 2.28 -6.48
CA PHE A 137 1.77 3.62 -6.02
C PHE A 137 1.27 4.71 -6.98
N ASN A 138 1.45 4.50 -8.28
CA ASN A 138 1.09 5.41 -9.36
C ASN A 138 0.67 4.63 -10.63
N PRO A 139 -0.65 4.42 -10.85
CA PRO A 139 -1.16 3.72 -12.02
C PRO A 139 -1.21 4.59 -13.29
N ASN A 140 -0.73 5.85 -13.25
CA ASN A 140 -0.95 6.82 -14.33
C ASN A 140 0.10 6.78 -15.45
N HIS A 141 1.15 5.97 -15.31
CA HIS A 141 2.16 5.83 -16.35
C HIS A 141 1.55 5.29 -17.66
N GLU A 142 1.97 5.84 -18.80
CA GLU A 142 1.41 5.49 -20.11
C GLU A 142 1.56 4.01 -20.47
N ILE A 143 2.57 3.35 -19.92
CA ILE A 143 2.84 1.93 -20.14
C ILE A 143 1.65 1.03 -19.76
N PHE A 144 0.88 1.42 -18.74
CA PHE A 144 -0.29 0.68 -18.27
C PHE A 144 -1.45 0.73 -19.26
N GLN A 145 -1.48 1.71 -20.18
CA GLN A 145 -2.54 1.80 -21.21
C GLN A 145 -2.57 0.58 -22.11
N SER A 146 -1.40 -0.01 -22.41
CA SER A 146 -1.33 -1.23 -23.21
C SER A 146 -1.97 -2.43 -22.49
N TYR A 147 -1.72 -2.59 -21.20
CA TYR A 147 -2.33 -3.62 -20.36
C TYR A 147 -3.85 -3.45 -20.26
N PHE A 148 -4.35 -2.22 -20.08
CA PHE A 148 -5.79 -1.96 -20.03
C PHE A 148 -6.49 -2.32 -21.35
N LYS A 149 -5.88 -1.97 -22.49
CA LYS A 149 -6.41 -2.31 -23.82
C LYS A 149 -6.48 -3.82 -24.06
N ARG A 150 -5.59 -4.59 -23.42
CA ARG A 150 -5.56 -6.05 -23.47
C ARG A 150 -6.55 -6.72 -22.52
N GLY A 151 -7.34 -5.94 -21.78
CA GLY A 151 -8.39 -6.45 -20.89
C GLY A 151 -8.00 -6.51 -19.42
N MET A 152 -6.80 -6.07 -19.03
CA MET A 152 -6.47 -5.92 -17.61
C MET A 152 -7.41 -4.88 -16.98
N PRO A 153 -8.08 -5.19 -15.85
CA PRO A 153 -8.98 -4.25 -15.21
C PRO A 153 -8.26 -2.96 -14.81
N ARG A 154 -8.67 -1.84 -15.43
CA ARG A 154 -8.25 -0.51 -15.00
C ARG A 154 -8.90 -0.20 -13.65
N PRO A 155 -8.18 0.36 -12.66
CA PRO A 155 -8.75 0.72 -11.37
C PRO A 155 -9.79 1.82 -11.57
N ARG A 156 -10.99 1.62 -11.04
CA ARG A 156 -12.11 2.56 -11.19
C ARG A 156 -12.52 3.11 -9.85
N ASP A 157 -12.99 4.35 -9.89
CA ASP A 157 -13.63 4.97 -8.75
C ASP A 157 -14.83 4.13 -8.33
N THR A 158 -14.91 3.81 -7.05
CA THR A 158 -15.98 3.01 -6.47
C THR A 158 -16.55 3.73 -5.27
N LYS A 159 -17.87 3.82 -5.18
CA LYS A 159 -18.55 4.42 -4.04
C LYS A 159 -19.13 3.32 -3.15
N VAL A 160 -18.76 3.32 -1.87
CA VAL A 160 -19.30 2.40 -0.86
C VAL A 160 -19.90 3.24 0.26
N GLY A 161 -21.24 3.24 0.37
CA GLY A 161 -21.94 4.20 1.22
C GLY A 161 -21.62 5.63 0.78
N ASP A 162 -21.13 6.45 1.71
CA ASP A 162 -20.72 7.84 1.45
C ASP A 162 -19.24 8.02 1.11
N VAL A 163 -18.46 6.93 1.11
CA VAL A 163 -17.01 6.99 0.86
C VAL A 163 -16.72 6.71 -0.61
N LEU A 164 -16.01 7.65 -1.25
CA LEU A 164 -15.45 7.47 -2.58
C LEU A 164 -14.04 6.86 -2.47
N PHE A 165 -13.85 5.72 -3.14
CA PHE A 165 -12.56 5.07 -3.29
C PHE A 165 -12.03 5.42 -4.68
N TYR A 166 -10.94 6.16 -4.75
CA TYR A 166 -10.37 6.61 -6.02
C TYR A 166 -9.59 5.48 -6.71
N GLY A 167 -9.84 5.28 -8.00
CA GLY A 167 -9.20 4.26 -8.82
C GLY A 167 -7.82 4.69 -9.30
N MET A 168 -7.67 5.88 -9.87
CA MET A 168 -6.43 6.30 -10.55
C MET A 168 -5.55 7.30 -9.77
N LEU A 169 -6.05 7.81 -8.63
CA LEU A 169 -5.32 8.80 -7.81
C LEU A 169 -4.01 8.21 -7.28
N ASP A 170 -2.87 8.84 -7.52
CA ASP A 170 -1.57 8.36 -7.01
C ASP A 170 -1.46 8.51 -5.48
N MET A 171 -0.57 7.75 -4.85
CA MET A 171 -0.47 7.73 -3.38
C MET A 171 -0.01 9.06 -2.78
N ALA A 172 0.85 9.83 -3.45
CA ALA A 172 1.28 11.12 -2.93
C ALA A 172 0.14 12.14 -3.01
N GLU A 173 -0.59 12.16 -4.11
CA GLU A 173 -1.80 12.98 -4.25
C GLU A 173 -2.87 12.60 -3.22
N ALA A 174 -3.03 11.31 -2.92
CA ALA A 174 -3.95 10.86 -1.87
C ALA A 174 -3.55 11.35 -0.48
N ILE A 175 -2.24 11.34 -0.16
CA ILE A 175 -1.72 11.92 1.08
C ILE A 175 -1.99 13.42 1.11
N THR A 176 -1.63 14.15 0.05
CA THR A 176 -1.82 15.60 -0.07
C THR A 176 -3.29 15.97 0.10
N THR A 177 -4.19 15.30 -0.63
CA THR A 177 -5.65 15.49 -0.54
C THR A 177 -6.16 15.25 0.88
N ALA A 178 -5.65 14.24 1.58
CA ALA A 178 -6.04 13.96 2.96
C ALA A 178 -5.55 15.06 3.92
N VAL A 179 -4.31 15.50 3.77
CA VAL A 179 -3.72 16.55 4.64
C VAL A 179 -4.38 17.91 4.38
N GLU A 180 -4.66 18.28 3.14
CA GLU A 180 -5.28 19.56 2.77
C GLU A 180 -6.73 19.71 3.25
N LYS A 181 -7.43 18.60 3.50
CA LYS A 181 -8.74 18.60 4.17
C LYS A 181 -8.67 18.90 5.67
N CYS A 182 -7.48 18.93 6.26
CA CYS A 182 -7.25 19.26 7.66
C CYS A 182 -6.98 20.76 7.84
N PRO A 183 -7.18 21.32 9.06
CA PRO A 183 -6.81 22.70 9.36
C PRO A 183 -5.36 23.00 8.98
N VAL A 184 -5.12 24.16 8.36
CA VAL A 184 -3.81 24.57 7.82
C VAL A 184 -2.69 24.47 8.88
N GLU A 185 -2.98 24.85 10.12
CA GLU A 185 -2.04 24.78 11.24
C GLU A 185 -1.54 23.36 11.55
N LEU A 186 -2.32 22.34 11.22
CA LEU A 186 -1.98 20.94 11.48
C LEU A 186 -1.17 20.31 10.33
N GLN A 187 -1.26 20.85 9.12
CA GLN A 187 -0.69 20.25 7.91
C GLN A 187 0.84 20.05 7.97
N PRO A 188 1.65 21.02 8.45
CA PRO A 188 3.10 20.80 8.58
C PRO A 188 3.44 19.61 9.48
N LEU A 189 2.71 19.45 10.59
CA LEU A 189 2.90 18.33 11.50
C LEU A 189 2.53 17.00 10.83
N LEU A 190 1.43 16.96 10.09
CA LEU A 190 0.98 15.76 9.37
C LEU A 190 1.96 15.33 8.28
N TYR A 191 2.46 16.25 7.47
CA TYR A 191 3.49 15.94 6.46
C TYR A 191 4.79 15.45 7.09
N SER A 192 5.16 15.99 8.26
CA SER A 192 6.35 15.55 8.99
C SER A 192 6.20 14.18 9.67
N GLN A 193 5.01 13.58 9.66
CA GLN A 193 4.75 12.30 10.33
C GLN A 193 3.81 11.43 9.50
N ILE A 194 4.35 10.78 8.47
CA ILE A 194 3.64 9.80 7.67
C ILE A 194 4.07 8.39 8.12
N LEU A 195 3.10 7.57 8.51
CA LEU A 195 3.31 6.20 8.98
C LEU A 195 2.69 5.22 7.99
N LEU A 196 3.54 4.44 7.32
CA LEU A 196 3.11 3.40 6.39
C LEU A 196 2.88 2.10 7.16
N SER A 197 1.78 1.41 6.88
CA SER A 197 1.41 0.12 7.48
C SER A 197 0.61 -0.73 6.49
N GLY A 198 0.53 -2.04 6.75
CA GLY A 198 -0.07 -3.02 5.85
C GLY A 198 0.95 -3.74 4.96
N GLY A 199 0.65 -4.99 4.63
CA GLY A 199 1.57 -5.89 3.94
C GLY A 199 1.93 -5.46 2.51
N ASN A 200 1.13 -4.58 1.90
CA ASN A 200 1.36 -4.11 0.53
C ASN A 200 2.51 -3.08 0.42
N PHE A 201 3.09 -2.65 1.55
CA PHE A 201 4.30 -1.81 1.57
C PHE A 201 5.60 -2.61 1.79
N SER A 202 5.54 -3.93 1.90
CA SER A 202 6.70 -4.79 2.14
C SER A 202 7.48 -5.10 0.84
N TRP A 203 8.09 -4.08 0.22
CA TRP A 203 8.91 -4.23 -0.98
C TRP A 203 10.38 -4.40 -0.63
N ASN A 204 10.99 -5.48 -1.13
CA ASN A 204 12.41 -5.75 -0.95
C ASN A 204 13.24 -4.96 -1.96
N VAL A 205 14.39 -4.44 -1.52
CA VAL A 205 15.38 -3.77 -2.39
C VAL A 205 16.58 -4.71 -2.54
N PRO A 206 16.71 -5.43 -3.67
CA PRO A 206 17.88 -6.27 -3.90
C PRO A 206 19.15 -5.43 -3.92
N GLU A 207 20.23 -5.93 -3.28
CA GLU A 207 21.51 -5.21 -3.18
C GLU A 207 22.02 -4.73 -4.54
N LYS A 208 21.91 -5.58 -5.56
CA LYS A 208 22.33 -5.32 -6.94
C LYS A 208 21.53 -4.21 -7.64
N LEU A 209 20.35 -3.87 -7.13
CA LEU A 209 19.43 -2.88 -7.72
C LEU A 209 19.25 -1.65 -6.84
N LYS A 210 20.11 -1.46 -5.82
CA LYS A 210 20.13 -0.22 -5.04
C LYS A 210 20.34 0.97 -5.97
N GLY A 211 19.54 2.02 -5.76
CA GLY A 211 19.53 3.23 -6.60
C GLY A 211 18.57 3.17 -7.79
N ILE A 212 18.16 1.97 -8.22
CA ILE A 212 17.09 1.77 -9.21
C ILE A 212 15.78 1.39 -8.51
N CYS A 213 15.85 0.42 -7.60
CA CYS A 213 14.76 0.03 -6.71
C CYS A 213 14.84 0.82 -5.39
N VAL A 214 13.68 1.04 -4.78
CA VAL A 214 13.56 1.69 -3.47
C VAL A 214 12.52 0.99 -2.60
N ASP A 215 12.59 1.22 -1.30
CA ASP A 215 11.51 0.84 -0.39
C ASP A 215 10.31 1.80 -0.49
N SER A 216 9.19 1.43 0.12
CA SER A 216 7.95 2.21 0.13
C SER A 216 8.13 3.62 0.69
N ALA A 217 8.87 3.75 1.79
CA ALA A 217 9.06 5.03 2.45
C ALA A 217 9.83 6.01 1.56
N THR A 218 10.87 5.51 0.89
CA THR A 218 11.68 6.27 -0.06
C THR A 218 10.90 6.64 -1.31
N LYS A 219 10.07 5.72 -1.85
CA LYS A 219 9.17 6.03 -2.98
C LYS A 219 8.19 7.14 -2.63
N ILE A 220 7.50 7.06 -1.49
CA ILE A 220 6.55 8.10 -1.07
C ILE A 220 7.27 9.43 -0.86
N LYS A 221 8.42 9.46 -0.15
CA LYS A 221 9.21 10.71 0.02
C LYS A 221 9.52 11.37 -1.31
N ARG A 222 9.92 10.58 -2.31
CA ARG A 222 10.22 11.09 -3.65
C ARG A 222 8.97 11.63 -4.34
N MET A 223 7.87 10.87 -4.36
CA MET A 223 6.61 11.31 -4.97
C MET A 223 6.07 12.59 -4.29
N MET A 224 6.19 12.71 -2.97
CA MET A 224 5.80 13.93 -2.24
C MET A 224 6.67 15.13 -2.64
N LYS A 225 7.98 14.94 -2.83
CA LYS A 225 8.88 15.98 -3.34
C LYS A 225 8.50 16.43 -4.75
N GLU A 226 8.11 15.51 -5.63
CA GLU A 226 7.60 15.82 -6.97
C GLU A 226 6.30 16.65 -6.93
N LYS A 227 5.53 16.56 -5.84
CA LYS A 227 4.36 17.41 -5.56
C LYS A 227 4.71 18.74 -4.87
N GLY A 228 5.99 19.05 -4.69
CA GLY A 228 6.45 20.29 -4.04
C GLY A 228 6.43 20.28 -2.51
N ILE A 229 6.30 19.11 -1.87
CA ILE A 229 6.24 18.97 -0.42
C ILE A 229 7.57 18.40 0.07
N GLU A 230 8.44 19.28 0.61
CA GLU A 230 9.83 18.91 0.92
C GLU A 230 10.05 18.38 2.34
N ASN A 231 9.36 18.97 3.34
CA ASN A 231 9.52 18.64 4.76
C ASN A 231 8.71 17.39 5.16
N VAL A 232 8.93 16.30 4.45
CA VAL A 232 8.19 15.05 4.62
C VAL A 232 9.03 14.01 5.31
N ASN A 233 8.49 13.43 6.37
CA ASN A 233 9.10 12.28 7.02
C ASN A 233 8.14 11.09 7.02
N VAL A 234 8.52 10.09 6.23
CA VAL A 234 7.82 8.82 6.03
C VAL A 234 8.57 7.72 6.76
N VAL A 235 7.85 6.97 7.60
CA VAL A 235 8.37 5.86 8.38
C VAL A 235 7.52 4.62 8.12
N MET A 236 8.19 3.48 7.98
CA MET A 236 7.51 2.17 7.91
C MET A 236 7.21 1.67 9.31
N ALA A 237 5.99 1.19 9.55
CA ALA A 237 5.63 0.50 10.77
C ALA A 237 6.50 -0.75 10.99
N SER A 238 6.95 -0.98 12.22
CA SER A 238 7.55 -2.26 12.63
C SER A 238 6.52 -3.39 12.47
N GLU A 239 6.85 -4.41 11.66
CA GLU A 239 5.96 -5.53 11.34
C GLU A 239 4.57 -5.07 10.83
N PRO A 240 4.50 -4.52 9.61
CA PRO A 240 3.32 -3.82 9.10
C PRO A 240 2.07 -4.71 8.99
N GLN A 241 2.23 -6.03 8.88
CA GLN A 241 1.11 -6.98 8.84
C GLN A 241 0.45 -7.19 10.21
N TYR A 242 1.15 -6.89 11.32
CA TYR A 242 0.66 -7.12 12.69
C TYR A 242 0.31 -5.82 13.43
N SER A 243 0.57 -4.66 12.82
CA SER A 243 0.40 -3.35 13.45
C SER A 243 -1.04 -3.08 13.89
N VAL A 244 -2.03 -3.40 13.05
CA VAL A 244 -3.46 -3.26 13.40
C VAL A 244 -3.81 -4.09 14.63
N TRP A 245 -3.42 -5.36 14.65
CA TRP A 245 -3.75 -6.27 15.76
C TRP A 245 -3.11 -5.82 17.09
N ARG A 246 -1.84 -5.40 17.07
CA ARG A 246 -1.17 -4.83 18.25
C ARG A 246 -1.92 -3.60 18.77
N GLY A 247 -2.35 -2.73 17.87
CA GLY A 247 -3.16 -1.56 18.17
C GLY A 247 -4.47 -1.91 18.87
N CYS A 248 -5.19 -2.92 18.35
CA CYS A 248 -6.44 -3.41 18.95
C CYS A 248 -6.24 -3.91 20.38
N ILE A 249 -5.15 -4.63 20.67
CA ILE A 249 -4.85 -5.12 22.03
C ILE A 249 -4.59 -3.95 22.97
N VAL A 250 -3.75 -2.99 22.56
CA VAL A 250 -3.43 -1.83 23.38
C VAL A 250 -4.67 -0.99 23.66
N TYR A 251 -5.51 -0.77 22.65
CA TYR A 251 -6.78 -0.07 22.82
C TYR A 251 -7.73 -0.81 23.77
N GLY A 252 -7.94 -2.11 23.55
CA GLY A 252 -8.79 -2.94 24.42
C GLY A 252 -8.28 -3.04 25.85
N TYR A 253 -6.97 -2.89 26.08
CA TYR A 253 -6.40 -2.81 27.42
C TYR A 253 -6.61 -1.43 28.07
N ALA A 254 -6.47 -0.35 27.31
CA ALA A 254 -6.44 1.01 27.84
C ALA A 254 -7.82 1.66 28.01
N VAL A 255 -8.83 1.24 27.25
CA VAL A 255 -10.17 1.85 27.32
C VAL A 255 -10.90 1.40 28.58
N PRO A 256 -11.34 2.33 29.46
CA PRO A 256 -12.03 1.98 30.70
C PRO A 256 -13.27 1.12 30.48
N ALA A 257 -13.50 0.12 31.33
CA ALA A 257 -14.68 -0.74 31.23
C ALA A 257 -16.01 0.02 31.41
N SER A 258 -15.98 1.18 32.07
CA SER A 258 -17.13 2.09 32.21
C SER A 258 -17.45 2.88 30.95
N TYR A 259 -16.58 2.84 29.93
CA TYR A 259 -16.76 3.59 28.70
C TYR A 259 -17.66 2.82 27.73
N SER A 260 -18.98 3.01 27.89
CA SER A 260 -20.01 2.33 27.10
C SER A 260 -20.00 2.74 25.62
N TRP A 261 -20.39 1.81 24.76
CA TRP A 261 -20.49 2.03 23.30
C TRP A 261 -21.42 3.21 22.95
N SER A 262 -20.94 4.09 22.08
CA SER A 262 -21.70 5.16 21.44
C SER A 262 -21.80 4.91 19.94
N TRP A 263 -23.02 4.89 19.40
CA TRP A 263 -23.27 4.76 17.95
C TRP A 263 -22.94 6.04 17.18
N GLU A 264 -23.04 7.20 17.82
CA GLU A 264 -22.67 8.48 17.21
C GLU A 264 -21.15 8.56 17.01
N LYS A 265 -20.41 8.22 18.07
CA LYS A 265 -18.95 8.27 18.06
C LYS A 265 -18.30 7.00 17.55
N MET A 266 -19.03 5.89 17.44
CA MET A 266 -18.53 4.58 17.02
C MET A 266 -17.32 4.12 17.85
N GLU A 267 -17.41 4.28 19.17
CA GLU A 267 -16.36 3.96 20.14
C GLU A 267 -16.97 3.50 21.48
N GLY A 268 -16.20 2.76 22.29
CA GLY A 268 -16.62 2.24 23.61
C GLY A 268 -16.83 0.72 23.65
N TRP A 269 -17.34 0.22 24.78
CA TRP A 269 -17.61 -1.20 25.02
C TRP A 269 -19.09 -1.54 24.80
N MET A 270 -19.34 -2.50 23.92
CA MET A 270 -20.62 -3.19 23.76
C MET A 270 -20.66 -4.34 24.76
N ASN A 271 -21.55 -4.28 25.74
CA ASN A 271 -21.73 -5.33 26.74
C ASN A 271 -22.84 -6.29 26.30
N PHE A 272 -22.54 -7.58 26.33
CA PHE A 272 -23.51 -8.64 26.05
C PHE A 272 -23.88 -9.33 27.35
N TYR A 273 -25.19 -9.47 27.58
CA TYR A 273 -25.76 -10.20 28.71
C TYR A 273 -25.73 -11.71 28.43
#